data_AF-A0A0F3QAS2-F1
#
_entry.id   AF-A0A0F3QAS2-F1
#
_cell.length_a   1.000
_cell.length_b   1.000
_cell.length_c   1.000
_cell.angle_alpha   90.00
_cell.angle_beta   90.00
_cell.angle_gamma   90.00
#
_symmetry.space_group_name_H-M   'P 1'
#
loop_
_entity.id
_entity.type
_entity.pdbx_description
1 polymer ?
#
loop_
_entity_poly.entity_id
_entity_poly.type
_entity_poly.pdbx_seq_one_letter_code
_entity_poly.pdbx_strand_id
1 'polypeptide(L)'
;MPILSAILCGVIFCFSFIIFFILPHIKYFDGCLTTAELMGQIYGTKTRFTIGILGSFYTITLVTLQIIWLGNVAGLLGMPKLWGLIFGGTFLIIYSATGGIKSVTITDLIQFIAVTIMIPMITYVVLNKVGGMKSLITKIPTQHFDILHHPHFKDYLIYCVWYIFPAFPLSFPFIQRMLMARNNKQLTNSYYISMFALIVFFGLLILIGLSSIVLKETGDVNMRLL
;
A
#
# COMPACT_ATOMS: atom_id res chain seq x y z
N MET A 1 -15.92 7.11 -4.79
CA MET A 1 -14.56 6.84 -5.30
C MET A 1 -13.46 7.37 -4.35
N PRO A 2 -13.28 6.78 -3.14
CA PRO A 2 -12.21 7.16 -2.20
C PRO A 2 -10.78 6.82 -2.70
N ILE A 3 -10.67 6.02 -3.76
CA ILE A 3 -9.40 5.63 -4.37
C ILE A 3 -8.81 6.79 -5.20
N LEU A 4 -9.65 7.64 -5.80
CA LEU A 4 -9.18 8.80 -6.55
C LEU A 4 -8.54 9.85 -5.62
N SER A 5 -9.17 10.11 -4.46
CA SER A 5 -8.57 10.97 -3.44
C SER A 5 -7.29 10.36 -2.85
N ALA A 6 -7.20 9.04 -2.74
CA ALA A 6 -5.97 8.35 -2.34
C ALA A 6 -4.83 8.54 -3.37
N ILE A 7 -5.11 8.53 -4.68
CA ILE A 7 -4.09 8.78 -5.71
C ILE A 7 -3.62 10.24 -5.66
N LEU A 8 -4.56 11.18 -5.73
CA LEU A 8 -4.24 12.62 -5.80
C LEU A 8 -3.57 13.10 -4.50
N CYS A 9 -4.23 12.94 -3.35
CA CYS A 9 -3.67 13.39 -2.07
C CYS A 9 -2.57 12.46 -1.54
N GLY A 10 -2.82 11.15 -1.54
CA GLY A 10 -1.98 10.19 -0.84
C GLY A 10 -0.72 9.78 -1.59
N VAL A 11 -0.77 9.68 -2.91
CA VAL A 11 0.42 9.31 -3.69
C VAL A 11 1.16 10.56 -4.12
N ILE A 12 0.49 11.51 -4.76
CA ILE A 12 1.19 12.65 -5.38
C ILE A 12 1.62 13.67 -4.32
N PHE A 13 0.69 14.21 -3.53
CA PHE A 13 1.02 15.27 -2.56
C PHE A 13 1.89 14.76 -1.41
N CYS A 14 1.54 13.62 -0.80
CA CYS A 14 2.31 13.08 0.32
C CYS A 14 3.73 12.64 -0.09
N PHE A 15 3.93 11.92 -1.22
CA PHE A 15 5.29 11.54 -1.63
C PHE A 15 6.11 12.76 -2.06
N SER A 16 5.49 13.74 -2.72
CA SER A 16 6.17 15.00 -3.03
C SER A 16 6.60 15.71 -1.74
N PHE A 17 5.74 15.79 -0.73
CA PHE A 17 6.07 16.37 0.58
C PHE A 17 7.26 15.67 1.23
N ILE A 18 7.28 14.33 1.21
CA ILE A 18 8.39 13.52 1.74
C ILE A 18 9.69 13.82 0.98
N ILE A 19 9.65 13.85 -0.35
CA ILE A 19 10.82 14.10 -1.20
C ILE A 19 11.41 15.50 -0.97
N PHE A 20 10.58 16.54 -0.90
CA PHE A 20 11.04 17.92 -0.77
C PHE A 20 11.42 18.28 0.66
N PHE A 21 10.69 17.80 1.67
CA PHE A 21 10.85 18.27 3.04
C PHE A 21 11.66 17.30 3.91
N ILE A 22 11.39 16.00 3.81
CA ILE A 22 11.93 15.01 4.75
C ILE A 22 13.28 14.47 4.26
N LEU A 23 13.35 14.00 3.01
CA LEU A 23 14.56 13.41 2.43
C LEU A 23 15.83 14.27 2.55
N PRO A 24 15.83 15.59 2.30
CA PRO A 24 17.06 16.38 2.46
C PRO A 24 17.57 16.44 3.90
N HIS A 25 16.69 16.27 4.90
CA HIS A 25 17.04 16.32 6.32
C HIS A 25 17.48 14.96 6.89
N ILE A 26 17.27 13.86 6.16
CA ILE A 26 17.64 12.52 6.64
C ILE A 26 19.15 12.34 6.78
N LYS A 27 19.94 13.06 6.00
CA LYS A 27 21.41 13.11 6.11
C LYS A 27 21.90 13.42 7.53
N TYR A 28 21.16 14.24 8.27
CA TYR A 28 21.58 14.63 9.62
C TYR A 28 21.47 13.48 10.64
N PHE A 29 20.80 12.39 10.27
CA PHE A 29 20.60 11.20 11.10
C PHE A 29 21.44 10.01 10.61
N ASP A 30 22.52 10.26 9.85
CA ASP A 30 23.48 9.23 9.42
C ASP A 30 24.05 8.50 10.65
N GLY A 31 23.70 7.21 10.79
CA GLY A 31 24.09 6.35 11.92
C GLY A 31 22.93 5.86 12.78
N CYS A 32 21.72 6.42 12.64
CA CYS A 32 20.51 5.85 13.22
C CYS A 32 20.03 4.66 12.39
N LEU A 33 19.76 3.52 13.03
CA LEU A 33 19.24 2.32 12.35
C LEU A 33 17.74 2.15 12.56
N THR A 34 17.17 2.77 13.60
CA THR A 34 15.76 2.62 13.94
C THR A 34 15.06 3.97 14.11
N THR A 35 13.75 4.00 13.90
CA THR A 35 12.93 5.20 14.17
C THR A 35 13.02 5.64 15.64
N ALA A 36 13.15 4.69 16.56
CA ALA A 36 13.33 4.97 17.98
C ALA A 36 14.65 5.71 18.26
N GLU A 37 15.75 5.33 17.60
CA GLU A 37 17.02 6.04 17.67
C GLU A 37 16.95 7.44 17.09
N LEU A 38 16.35 7.58 15.92
CA LEU A 38 16.14 8.87 15.27
C LEU A 38 15.39 9.83 16.22
N MET A 39 14.29 9.37 16.81
CA MET A 39 13.51 10.18 17.76
C MET A 39 14.23 10.39 19.09
N GLY A 40 15.06 9.42 19.51
CA GLY A 40 15.92 9.53 20.68
C GLY A 40 17.00 10.60 20.54
N GLN A 41 17.55 10.77 19.34
CA GLN A 41 18.54 11.81 19.06
C GLN A 41 17.92 13.22 19.11
N ILE A 42 16.66 13.36 18.71
CA ILE A 42 15.94 14.65 18.70
C ILE A 42 15.38 14.99 20.10
N TYR A 43 14.78 14.02 20.78
CA TYR A 43 13.99 14.25 22.01
C TYR A 43 14.58 13.62 23.28
N GLY A 44 15.72 12.93 23.18
CA GLY A 44 16.43 12.31 24.31
C GLY A 44 16.06 10.86 24.60
N THR A 45 16.77 10.27 25.56
CA THR A 45 16.76 8.82 25.86
C THR A 45 15.40 8.29 26.33
N LYS A 46 14.63 9.08 27.09
CA LYS A 46 13.29 8.67 27.56
C LYS A 46 12.36 8.42 26.38
N THR A 47 12.38 9.30 25.39
CA THR A 47 11.57 9.20 24.18
C THR A 47 11.97 8.02 23.31
N ARG A 48 13.28 7.71 23.21
CA ARG A 48 13.79 6.51 22.52
C ARG A 48 13.12 5.23 23.04
N PHE A 49 13.05 5.07 24.36
CA PHE A 49 12.48 3.87 24.96
C PHE A 49 10.98 3.76 24.71
N THR A 50 10.22 4.83 24.95
CA THR A 50 8.77 4.86 24.72
C THR A 50 8.42 4.57 23.26
N ILE A 51 9.15 5.18 22.31
CA ILE A 51 8.93 4.99 20.88
C ILE A 51 9.34 3.59 20.43
N GLY A 52 10.38 2.99 21.04
CA GLY A 52 10.74 1.59 20.81
C GLY A 52 9.62 0.62 21.19
N ILE A 53 8.98 0.83 22.34
CA ILE A 53 7.85 0.00 22.80
C ILE A 53 6.65 0.17 21.85
N LEU A 54 6.25 1.41 21.58
CA LEU A 54 5.12 1.70 20.68
C LEU A 54 5.36 1.16 19.27
N GLY A 55 6.57 1.32 18.75
CA GLY A 55 6.97 0.79 17.45
C GLY A 55 6.90 -0.73 17.38
N SER A 56 7.25 -1.42 18.47
CA SER A 56 7.16 -2.89 18.55
C SER A 56 5.71 -3.37 18.50
N PHE A 57 4.81 -2.75 19.27
CA PHE A 57 3.37 -3.07 19.19
C PHE A 57 2.79 -2.80 17.80
N TYR A 58 3.21 -1.68 17.18
CA TYR A 58 2.79 -1.32 15.83
C TYR A 58 3.21 -2.38 14.80
N THR A 59 4.47 -2.82 14.80
CA THR A 59 4.96 -3.81 13.83
C THR A 59 4.36 -5.20 14.06
N ILE A 60 4.15 -5.63 15.31
CA ILE A 60 3.43 -6.87 15.62
C ILE A 60 2.02 -6.85 15.03
N THR A 61 1.32 -5.71 15.17
CA THR A 61 -0.03 -5.54 14.63
C THR A 61 -0.03 -5.63 13.11
N LEU A 62 0.91 -4.97 12.43
CA LEU A 62 1.03 -5.05 10.97
C LEU A 62 1.30 -6.47 10.47
N VAL A 63 2.23 -7.20 11.11
CA VAL A 63 2.53 -8.59 10.75
C VAL A 63 1.31 -9.48 10.97
N THR A 64 0.60 -9.30 12.07
CA THR A 64 -0.62 -10.07 12.37
C THR A 64 -1.69 -9.85 11.31
N LEU A 65 -1.91 -8.59 10.89
CA LEU A 65 -2.83 -8.27 9.80
C LEU A 65 -2.42 -8.99 8.51
N GLN A 66 -1.14 -8.97 8.15
CA GLN A 66 -0.64 -9.64 6.95
C GLN A 66 -0.92 -11.15 6.96
N ILE A 67 -0.73 -11.82 8.11
CA ILE A 67 -1.00 -13.25 8.25
C ILE A 67 -2.52 -13.53 8.15
N ILE A 68 -3.37 -12.68 8.72
CA ILE A 68 -4.84 -12.79 8.60
C ILE A 68 -5.27 -12.67 7.13
N TRP A 69 -4.69 -11.74 6.38
CA TRP A 69 -4.96 -11.57 4.94
C TRP A 69 -4.58 -12.83 4.16
N LEU A 70 -3.41 -13.42 4.43
CA LEU A 70 -3.01 -14.70 3.82
C LEU A 70 -4.01 -15.82 4.13
N GLY A 71 -4.52 -15.90 5.35
CA GLY A 71 -5.57 -16.85 5.74
C GLY A 71 -6.87 -16.65 4.97
N ASN A 72 -7.29 -15.40 4.75
CA ASN A 72 -8.49 -15.10 3.96
C ASN A 72 -8.32 -15.48 2.48
N VAL A 73 -7.14 -15.24 1.90
CA VAL A 73 -6.82 -15.65 0.53
C VAL A 73 -6.86 -17.18 0.39
N ALA A 74 -6.35 -17.92 1.37
CA ALA A 74 -6.45 -19.38 1.38
C ALA A 74 -7.92 -19.85 1.41
N GLY A 75 -8.77 -19.15 2.17
CA GLY A 75 -10.22 -19.37 2.18
C GLY A 75 -10.86 -19.24 0.79
N LEU A 76 -10.47 -18.21 0.02
CA LEU A 76 -10.96 -18.00 -1.35
C LEU A 76 -10.52 -19.10 -2.34
N LEU A 77 -9.42 -19.80 -2.04
CA LEU A 77 -8.93 -20.93 -2.83
C LEU A 77 -9.61 -22.27 -2.44
N GLY A 78 -10.60 -22.25 -1.55
CA GLY A 78 -11.29 -23.44 -1.05
C GLY A 78 -10.51 -24.21 0.03
N MET A 79 -9.42 -23.66 0.55
CA MET A 79 -8.68 -24.26 1.68
C MET A 79 -9.21 -23.71 3.01
N PRO A 80 -9.21 -24.50 4.11
CA PRO A 80 -9.60 -23.97 5.40
C PRO A 80 -8.66 -22.85 5.84
N LYS A 81 -9.23 -21.69 6.21
CA LYS A 81 -8.51 -20.48 6.62
C LYS A 81 -7.41 -20.73 7.66
N LEU A 82 -7.63 -21.69 8.56
CA LEU A 82 -6.66 -22.07 9.60
C LEU A 82 -5.33 -22.52 8.99
N TRP A 83 -5.36 -23.30 7.91
CA TRP A 83 -4.14 -23.76 7.24
C TRP A 83 -3.38 -22.61 6.59
N GLY A 84 -4.08 -21.66 5.96
CA GLY A 84 -3.46 -20.46 5.41
C GLY A 84 -2.78 -19.60 6.49
N LEU A 85 -3.40 -19.50 7.66
CA LEU A 85 -2.84 -18.78 8.80
C LEU A 85 -1.57 -19.45 9.34
N ILE A 86 -1.63 -20.77 9.57
CA ILE A 86 -0.51 -21.54 10.13
C ILE A 86 0.65 -21.58 9.13
N PHE A 87 0.42 -22.03 7.89
CA PHE A 87 1.50 -22.13 6.91
C PHE A 87 2.07 -20.77 6.54
N GLY A 88 1.21 -19.77 6.31
CA GLY A 88 1.64 -18.41 5.98
C GLY A 88 2.45 -17.76 7.11
N GLY A 89 1.97 -17.89 8.36
CA GLY A 89 2.65 -17.36 9.53
C GLY A 89 3.97 -18.07 9.84
N THR A 90 3.99 -19.41 9.78
CA THR A 90 5.21 -20.19 9.99
C THR A 90 6.26 -19.87 8.93
N PHE A 91 5.88 -19.80 7.65
CA PHE A 91 6.81 -19.40 6.58
C PHE A 91 7.36 -18.00 6.83
N LEU A 92 6.49 -17.05 7.20
CA LEU A 92 6.87 -15.67 7.51
C LEU A 92 7.91 -15.56 8.63
N ILE A 93 7.71 -16.30 9.72
CA ILE A 93 8.61 -16.32 10.86
C ILE A 93 9.96 -16.93 10.47
N ILE A 94 9.97 -18.06 9.75
CA ILE A 94 11.21 -18.78 9.40
C ILE A 94 12.11 -17.93 8.52
N TYR A 95 11.60 -17.35 7.42
CA TYR A 95 12.47 -16.55 6.53
C TYR A 95 12.93 -15.26 7.21
N SER A 96 12.06 -14.63 8.00
CA SER A 96 12.41 -13.39 8.71
C SER A 96 13.47 -13.62 9.78
N ALA A 97 13.36 -14.72 10.54
CA ALA A 97 14.31 -15.06 11.61
C ALA A 97 15.70 -15.40 11.06
N THR A 98 15.77 -16.13 9.94
CA THR A 98 17.04 -16.60 9.35
C THR A 98 17.82 -15.50 8.63
N GLY A 99 17.15 -14.61 7.90
CA GLY A 99 17.82 -13.63 7.04
C GLY A 99 17.68 -12.16 7.45
N GLY A 100 16.89 -11.86 8.49
CA GLY A 100 16.65 -10.48 8.95
C GLY A 100 16.11 -9.57 7.84
N ILE A 101 16.44 -8.27 7.90
CA ILE A 101 15.89 -7.28 6.95
C ILE A 101 16.30 -7.53 5.49
N LYS A 102 17.42 -8.20 5.24
CA LYS A 102 17.85 -8.57 3.89
C LYS A 102 16.91 -9.60 3.26
N SER A 103 16.57 -10.66 4.01
CA SER A 103 15.61 -11.66 3.52
C SER A 103 14.23 -11.05 3.30
N VAL A 104 13.75 -10.23 4.24
CA VAL A 104 12.46 -9.52 4.11
C VAL A 104 12.44 -8.65 2.85
N THR A 105 13.53 -7.93 2.55
CA THR A 105 13.61 -7.09 1.35
C THR A 105 13.58 -7.91 0.06
N ILE A 106 14.22 -9.08 0.04
CA ILE A 106 14.19 -9.99 -1.11
C ILE A 106 12.77 -10.54 -1.33
N THR A 107 12.08 -10.95 -0.26
CA THR A 107 10.69 -11.44 -0.36
C THR A 107 9.76 -10.32 -0.81
N ASP A 108 9.95 -9.09 -0.34
CA ASP A 108 9.19 -7.93 -0.79
C ASP A 108 9.40 -7.66 -2.29
N LEU A 109 10.62 -7.84 -2.80
CA LEU A 109 10.92 -7.69 -4.23
C LEU A 109 10.18 -8.74 -5.07
N ILE A 110 10.17 -10.00 -4.60
CA ILE A 110 9.44 -11.09 -5.28
C ILE A 110 7.94 -10.79 -5.30
N GLN A 111 7.38 -10.35 -4.17
CA GLN A 111 5.97 -9.96 -4.07
C GLN A 111 5.66 -8.76 -4.98
N PHE A 112 6.55 -7.77 -5.03
CA PHE A 112 6.40 -6.61 -5.92
C PHE A 112 6.35 -7.04 -7.40
N ILE A 113 7.24 -7.93 -7.82
CA ILE A 113 7.23 -8.47 -9.19
C ILE A 113 5.93 -9.24 -9.47
N ALA A 114 5.53 -10.13 -8.55
CA ALA A 114 4.31 -10.91 -8.70
C ALA A 114 3.06 -10.01 -8.84
N VAL A 115 2.92 -9.01 -7.97
CA VAL A 115 1.82 -8.04 -8.01
C VAL A 115 1.84 -7.21 -9.30
N THR A 116 3.03 -6.78 -9.73
CA THR A 116 3.22 -6.01 -10.97
C THR A 116 2.76 -6.78 -12.21
N ILE A 117 2.87 -8.11 -12.22
CA ILE A 117 2.39 -8.96 -13.32
C ILE A 117 0.90 -9.28 -13.17
N MET A 118 0.48 -9.65 -11.95
CA MET A 118 -0.89 -10.08 -11.69
C MET A 118 -1.93 -8.98 -11.94
N ILE A 119 -1.67 -7.74 -11.52
CA ILE A 119 -2.67 -6.66 -11.60
C ILE A 119 -3.02 -6.30 -13.06
N PRO A 120 -2.05 -6.07 -13.97
CA PRO A 120 -2.35 -5.86 -15.38
C PRO A 120 -3.09 -7.04 -16.02
N MET A 121 -2.72 -8.28 -15.67
CA MET A 121 -3.38 -9.49 -16.18
C MET A 121 -4.85 -9.54 -15.76
N ILE A 122 -5.14 -9.29 -14.47
CA ILE A 122 -6.51 -9.23 -13.96
C ILE A 122 -7.27 -8.09 -14.64
N THR A 123 -6.66 -6.91 -14.76
CA THR A 123 -7.27 -5.76 -15.44
C THR A 123 -7.68 -6.12 -16.87
N TYR A 124 -6.79 -6.77 -17.62
CA TYR A 124 -7.07 -7.20 -18.98
C TYR A 124 -8.25 -8.19 -19.07
N VAL A 125 -8.27 -9.21 -18.21
CA VAL A 125 -9.36 -10.21 -18.19
C VAL A 125 -10.70 -9.57 -17.85
N VAL A 126 -10.75 -8.73 -16.83
CA VAL A 126 -11.99 -8.09 -16.39
C VAL A 126 -12.47 -7.08 -17.45
N LEU A 127 -11.56 -6.34 -18.08
CA LEU A 127 -11.89 -5.38 -19.13
C LEU A 127 -12.45 -6.08 -20.39
N ASN A 128 -11.89 -7.23 -20.76
CA ASN A 128 -12.41 -8.04 -21.86
C ASN A 128 -13.83 -8.56 -21.56
N LYS A 129 -14.11 -8.99 -20.33
CA LYS A 129 -15.47 -9.42 -19.92
C LYS A 129 -16.51 -8.31 -20.03
N VAL A 130 -16.12 -7.05 -19.81
CA VAL A 130 -17.03 -5.90 -19.94
C VAL A 130 -17.28 -5.51 -21.41
N GLY A 131 -16.49 -6.01 -22.36
CA GLY A 131 -16.55 -5.64 -23.79
C GLY A 131 -15.54 -4.56 -24.18
N GLY A 132 -14.46 -4.40 -23.40
CA GLY A 132 -13.37 -3.46 -23.66
C GLY A 132 -13.60 -2.06 -23.09
N MET A 133 -12.56 -1.21 -23.19
CA MET A 133 -12.54 0.14 -22.60
C MET A 133 -13.64 1.06 -23.12
N LYS A 134 -14.03 0.91 -24.40
CA LYS A 134 -15.13 1.69 -24.98
C LYS A 134 -16.48 1.32 -24.35
N SER A 135 -16.75 0.02 -24.19
CA SER A 135 -18.00 -0.44 -23.57
C SER A 135 -18.08 -0.01 -22.10
N LEU A 136 -16.95 -0.04 -21.40
CA LEU A 136 -16.83 0.44 -20.03
C LEU A 136 -17.20 1.92 -19.91
N ILE A 137 -16.65 2.79 -20.75
CA ILE A 137 -16.95 4.23 -20.73
C ILE A 137 -18.43 4.49 -21.07
N THR A 138 -19.01 3.74 -22.01
CA THR A 138 -20.43 3.92 -22.39
C THR A 138 -21.43 3.41 -21.35
N LYS A 139 -21.06 2.40 -20.56
CA LYS A 139 -21.93 1.78 -19.53
C LYS A 139 -21.82 2.46 -18.18
N ILE A 140 -20.77 3.24 -17.94
CA ILE A 140 -20.64 4.03 -16.71
C ILE A 140 -21.54 5.27 -16.86
N PRO A 141 -22.59 5.42 -16.03
CA PRO A 141 -23.36 6.66 -16.02
C PRO A 141 -22.43 7.83 -15.68
N THR A 142 -22.58 8.94 -16.41
CA THR A 142 -21.80 10.18 -16.29
C THR A 142 -21.70 10.71 -14.86
N GLN A 143 -22.67 10.36 -14.00
CA GLN A 143 -22.71 10.68 -12.57
C GLN A 143 -21.54 10.11 -11.76
N HIS A 144 -20.87 9.04 -12.18
CA HIS A 144 -19.69 8.50 -11.48
C HIS A 144 -18.38 9.25 -11.79
N PHE A 145 -18.34 10.03 -12.88
CA PHE A 145 -17.22 10.90 -13.23
C PHE A 145 -17.34 12.30 -12.60
N ASP A 146 -18.54 12.66 -12.13
CA ASP A 146 -18.82 13.96 -11.52
C ASP A 146 -18.34 13.99 -10.05
N ILE A 147 -17.03 14.17 -9.87
CA ILE A 147 -16.39 14.20 -8.55
C ILE A 147 -16.78 15.45 -7.76
N LEU A 148 -17.08 16.56 -8.46
CA LEU A 148 -17.33 17.87 -7.86
C LEU A 148 -18.75 18.05 -7.31
N HIS A 149 -19.76 17.45 -7.96
CA HIS A 149 -21.17 17.60 -7.59
C HIS A 149 -21.74 16.38 -6.86
N HIS A 150 -20.89 15.42 -6.48
CA HIS A 150 -21.34 14.21 -5.83
C HIS A 150 -21.80 14.50 -4.38
N PRO A 151 -22.93 13.95 -3.91
CA PRO A 151 -23.46 14.19 -2.55
C PRO A 151 -22.49 13.84 -1.40
N HIS A 152 -21.46 13.04 -1.66
CA HIS A 152 -20.41 12.64 -0.70
C HIS A 152 -19.11 13.44 -0.83
N PHE A 153 -19.13 14.64 -1.42
CA PHE A 153 -17.94 15.48 -1.58
C PHE A 153 -17.19 15.75 -0.28
N LYS A 154 -17.92 15.91 0.84
CA LYS A 154 -17.34 16.09 2.17
C LYS A 154 -16.48 14.90 2.59
N ASP A 155 -16.95 13.67 2.34
CA ASP A 155 -16.21 12.45 2.66
C ASP A 155 -14.93 12.38 1.82
N TYR A 156 -14.99 12.74 0.53
CA TYR A 156 -13.80 12.80 -0.33
C TYR A 156 -12.74 13.78 0.18
N LEU A 157 -13.17 14.95 0.67
CA LEU A 157 -12.29 15.96 1.22
C LEU A 157 -11.63 15.47 2.52
N ILE A 158 -12.39 14.83 3.42
CA ILE A 158 -11.86 14.24 4.66
C ILE A 158 -10.81 13.17 4.33
N TYR A 159 -11.10 12.26 3.39
CA TYR A 159 -10.12 11.26 2.96
C TYR A 159 -8.89 11.90 2.32
N CYS A 160 -9.06 12.94 1.49
CA CYS A 160 -7.92 13.64 0.88
C CYS A 160 -7.01 14.24 1.96
N VAL A 161 -7.58 14.97 2.93
CA VAL A 161 -6.83 15.56 4.05
C VAL A 161 -6.11 14.48 4.86
N TRP A 162 -6.78 13.35 5.12
CA TRP A 162 -6.16 12.22 5.82
C TRP A 162 -4.97 11.63 5.03
N TYR A 163 -5.11 11.48 3.72
CA TYR A 163 -4.07 10.94 2.85
C TYR A 163 -2.89 11.89 2.62
N ILE A 164 -3.08 13.21 2.76
CA ILE A 164 -1.96 14.17 2.74
C ILE A 164 -1.01 13.90 3.91
N PHE A 165 -1.53 13.49 5.06
CA PHE A 165 -0.72 13.23 6.22
C PHE A 165 0.14 11.97 6.01
N PRO A 166 1.48 12.07 6.07
CA PRO A 166 2.39 10.98 5.72
C PRO A 166 2.48 9.87 6.79
N ALA A 167 1.39 9.53 7.47
CA ALA A 167 1.36 8.52 8.54
C ALA A 167 1.86 7.14 8.09
N PHE A 168 1.44 6.69 6.91
CA PHE A 168 1.81 5.36 6.43
C PHE A 168 3.26 5.31 5.91
N PRO A 169 3.70 6.22 5.01
CA PRO A 169 5.08 6.20 4.51
C PRO A 169 6.14 6.54 5.57
N LEU A 170 5.76 7.22 6.66
CA LEU A 170 6.64 7.49 7.81
C LEU A 170 6.41 6.52 8.98
N SER A 171 5.81 5.36 8.74
CA SER A 171 5.75 4.35 9.78
C SER A 171 7.13 3.74 10.07
N PHE A 172 7.25 3.13 11.25
CA PHE A 172 8.49 2.54 11.77
C PHE A 172 9.32 1.74 10.74
N PRO A 173 8.76 0.75 10.02
CA PRO A 173 9.54 -0.05 9.06
C PRO A 173 9.98 0.74 7.83
N PHE A 174 9.20 1.72 7.36
CA PHE A 174 9.59 2.53 6.19
C PHE A 174 10.68 3.54 6.53
N ILE A 175 10.60 4.20 7.70
CA ILE A 175 11.69 5.07 8.17
C ILE A 175 12.98 4.27 8.31
N GLN A 176 12.91 3.06 8.86
CA GLN A 176 14.07 2.18 8.96
C GLN A 176 14.70 1.86 7.59
N ARG A 177 13.88 1.58 6.56
CA ARG A 177 14.38 1.36 5.18
C ARG A 177 14.96 2.63 4.57
N MET A 178 14.38 3.78 4.89
CA MET A 178 14.84 5.09 4.43
C MET A 178 16.24 5.41 4.98
N LEU A 179 16.50 5.08 6.25
CA LEU A 179 17.80 5.23 6.92
C LEU A 179 18.87 4.26 6.40
N MET A 180 18.46 3.13 5.81
CA MET A 180 19.40 2.16 5.20
C MET A 180 19.88 2.56 3.81
N ALA A 181 19.39 3.68 3.26
CA ALA A 181 19.79 4.13 1.94
C ALA A 181 21.23 4.64 1.94
N ARG A 182 22.04 4.16 0.99
CA ARG A 182 23.46 4.49 0.90
C ARG A 182 23.70 5.95 0.50
N ASN A 183 22.83 6.50 -0.35
CA ASN A 183 22.99 7.81 -0.94
C ASN A 183 21.65 8.54 -1.02
N ASN A 184 21.66 9.84 -0.76
CA ASN A 184 20.45 10.65 -0.82
C ASN A 184 19.89 10.79 -2.23
N LYS A 185 20.77 10.87 -3.25
CA LYS A 185 20.33 10.85 -4.66
C LYS A 185 19.62 9.53 -5.00
N GLN A 186 20.15 8.41 -4.51
CA GLN A 186 19.52 7.09 -4.69
C GLN A 186 18.17 7.02 -3.96
N LEU A 187 18.10 7.55 -2.74
CA LEU A 187 16.87 7.59 -1.95
C LEU A 187 15.79 8.42 -2.65
N THR A 188 16.10 9.65 -3.07
CA THR A 188 15.19 10.52 -3.81
C THR A 188 14.70 9.88 -5.10
N ASN A 189 15.60 9.28 -5.88
CA ASN A 189 15.21 8.61 -7.11
C ASN A 189 14.29 7.40 -6.84
N SER A 190 14.55 6.65 -5.76
CA SER A 190 13.71 5.52 -5.36
C SER A 190 12.29 5.95 -4.97
N TYR A 191 12.14 7.10 -4.31
CA TYR A 191 10.82 7.66 -3.98
C TYR A 191 10.08 8.17 -5.23
N TYR A 192 10.76 8.77 -6.20
CA TYR A 192 10.15 9.14 -7.49
C TYR A 192 9.66 7.91 -8.28
N ILE A 193 10.47 6.85 -8.34
CA ILE A 193 10.08 5.58 -8.97
C ILE A 193 8.87 4.97 -8.24
N SER A 194 8.89 4.99 -6.91
CA SER A 194 7.78 4.48 -6.08
C SER A 194 6.48 5.27 -6.32
N MET A 195 6.57 6.59 -6.40
CA MET A 195 5.44 7.47 -6.70
C MET A 195 4.84 7.14 -8.08
N PHE A 196 5.67 6.99 -9.12
CA PHE A 196 5.21 6.61 -10.45
C PHE A 196 4.55 5.22 -10.45
N ALA A 197 5.20 4.23 -9.85
CA ALA A 197 4.69 2.86 -9.76
C ALA A 197 3.33 2.79 -9.03
N LEU A 198 3.17 3.55 -7.94
CA LEU A 198 1.91 3.61 -7.20
C LEU A 198 0.79 4.27 -8.00
N ILE A 199 1.07 5.33 -8.76
CA ILE A 199 0.08 5.96 -9.65
C ILE A 199 -0.45 4.94 -10.66
N VAL A 200 0.45 4.20 -11.32
CA VAL A 200 0.07 3.16 -12.28
C VAL A 200 -0.74 2.06 -11.60
N PHE A 201 -0.27 1.57 -10.45
CA PHE A 201 -0.93 0.51 -9.68
C PHE A 201 -2.36 0.88 -9.27
N PHE A 202 -2.56 2.05 -8.65
CA PHE A 202 -3.89 2.49 -8.26
C PHE A 202 -4.78 2.81 -9.46
N GLY A 203 -4.22 3.31 -10.57
CA GLY A 203 -4.95 3.51 -11.83
C GLY A 203 -5.55 2.20 -12.35
N LEU A 204 -4.77 1.10 -12.34
CA LEU A 204 -5.26 -0.22 -12.73
C LEU A 204 -6.33 -0.75 -11.76
N LEU A 205 -6.17 -0.53 -10.44
CA LEU A 205 -7.19 -0.90 -9.46
C LEU A 205 -8.52 -0.16 -9.66
N ILE A 206 -8.49 1.13 -10.04
CA ILE A 206 -9.71 1.88 -10.39
C ILE A 206 -10.40 1.23 -11.58
N LEU A 207 -9.65 0.85 -12.62
CA LEU A 207 -10.22 0.18 -13.79
C LEU A 207 -10.86 -1.16 -13.41
N ILE A 208 -10.20 -1.97 -12.59
CA ILE A 208 -10.76 -3.24 -12.08
C ILE A 208 -12.04 -2.97 -11.28
N GLY A 209 -12.03 -1.99 -10.37
CA GLY A 209 -13.17 -1.64 -9.53
C GLY A 209 -14.39 -1.18 -10.36
N LEU A 210 -14.17 -0.27 -11.30
CA LEU A 210 -15.20 0.20 -12.23
C LEU A 210 -15.78 -0.94 -13.07
N SER A 211 -14.90 -1.78 -13.63
CA SER A 211 -15.32 -2.92 -14.44
C SER A 211 -16.16 -3.91 -13.62
N SER A 212 -15.79 -4.13 -12.36
CA SER A 212 -16.51 -5.03 -11.44
C SER A 212 -17.90 -4.49 -11.10
N ILE A 213 -18.05 -3.18 -10.92
CA ILE A 213 -19.36 -2.54 -10.69
C ILE A 213 -20.26 -2.73 -11.92
N VAL A 214 -19.76 -2.45 -13.12
CA VAL A 214 -20.52 -2.64 -14.37
C VAL A 214 -20.93 -4.11 -14.54
N LEU A 215 -20.04 -5.05 -14.24
CA LEU A 215 -20.34 -6.48 -14.33
C LEU A 215 -21.41 -6.92 -13.33
N LYS A 216 -21.40 -6.35 -12.12
CA LYS A 216 -22.43 -6.60 -11.10
C LYS A 216 -23.80 -6.08 -11.51
N GLU A 217 -23.87 -4.93 -12.17
CA GLU A 217 -25.12 -4.31 -12.67
C GLU A 217 -25.66 -5.01 -13.93
N THR A 218 -24.78 -5.55 -14.79
CA THR A 218 -25.18 -6.19 -16.07
C THR A 218 -25.74 -7.62 -15.88
N GLY A 219 -25.69 -8.18 -14.67
CA GLY A 219 -26.37 -9.43 -14.34
C GLY A 219 -25.62 -10.70 -14.78
N ASP A 220 -24.53 -11.03 -14.10
CA ASP A 220 -24.05 -12.41 -14.03
C ASP A 220 -24.41 -12.98 -12.64
N VAL A 221 -25.51 -13.74 -12.60
CA VAL A 221 -26.14 -14.32 -11.39
C VAL A 221 -25.21 -15.29 -10.63
N ASN A 222 -24.05 -15.65 -11.20
CA ASN A 222 -23.10 -16.61 -10.61
C ASN A 222 -22.06 -16.03 -9.64
N MET A 223 -22.04 -14.72 -9.37
CA MET A 223 -21.09 -14.11 -8.42
C MET A 223 -21.70 -13.75 -7.05
N ARG A 224 -22.89 -14.27 -6.73
CA ARG A 224 -23.50 -14.15 -5.38
C ARG A 224 -23.09 -15.25 -4.39
N LEU A 225 -22.20 -16.17 -4.79
CA LEU A 225 -21.80 -17.35 -3.99
C LEU A 225 -20.27 -17.51 -3.80
N LEU A 226 -19.52 -16.41 -3.83
CA LEU A 226 -18.13 -16.33 -3.33
C LEU A 226 -18.00 -15.10 -2.43
#